data_AF-A0A1S1HJJ9-F1
#
_entry.id   AF-A0A1S1HJJ9-F1
#
_cell.length_a   1.000
_cell.length_b   1.000
_cell.length_c   1.000
_cell.angle_alpha   90.00
_cell.angle_beta   90.00
_cell.angle_gamma   90.00
#
_symmetry.space_group_name_H-M   'P 1'
#
loop_
_entity.id
_entity.type
_entity.pdbx_description
1 polymer ?
#
loop_
_entity_poly.entity_id
_entity_poly.type
_entity_poly.pdbx_seq_one_letter_code
_entity_poly.pdbx_strand_id
1 'polypeptide(L)'
;MKTHAMASGLRITLTKTELQALLNLARYGADQIEAAPHSYILPQRQKAVAADVIQGLELGLASVQWKQAEAKARREAPKREAERRAAREHHARIDGYAVWGMLGDWADLSNDPDRRQWADMFHPDTKPREQGEVRRNVWRIFISKGSAALDDFVVLSGDCTETADRAEIEQLARRIIARHEAPNPS
;
A
#
# COMPACT_ATOMS: atom_id res chain seq x y z
N MET A 1 5.53 29.83 -17.51
CA MET A 1 6.64 29.49 -18.42
C MET A 1 7.93 30.24 -18.04
N LYS A 2 9.08 29.55 -18.00
CA LYS A 2 10.40 30.19 -17.87
C LYS A 2 11.24 29.91 -19.11
N THR A 3 11.92 30.92 -19.64
CA THR A 3 12.73 30.81 -20.87
C THR A 3 14.15 31.25 -20.60
N HIS A 4 15.12 30.47 -21.05
CA HIS A 4 16.53 30.79 -20.98
C HIS A 4 17.14 30.71 -22.39
N ALA A 5 17.72 31.80 -22.86
CA ALA A 5 18.46 31.82 -24.11
C ALA A 5 19.79 31.07 -23.94
N MET A 6 20.15 30.28 -24.94
CA MET A 6 21.42 29.54 -25.00
C MET A 6 22.15 29.90 -26.30
N ALA A 7 23.43 29.55 -26.39
CA ALA A 7 24.29 29.93 -27.52
C ALA A 7 23.76 29.46 -28.90
N SER A 8 22.98 28.37 -28.94
CA SER A 8 22.41 27.82 -30.17
C SER A 8 20.92 27.46 -30.07
N GLY A 9 20.20 27.94 -29.05
CA GLY A 9 18.79 27.58 -28.87
C GLY A 9 18.10 28.22 -27.67
N LEU A 10 16.84 27.84 -27.47
CA LEU A 10 16.00 28.32 -26.37
C LEU A 10 15.62 27.16 -25.46
N ARG A 11 15.97 27.25 -24.17
CA ARG A 11 15.48 26.31 -23.16
C ARG A 11 14.21 26.87 -22.54
N ILE A 12 13.12 26.12 -22.64
CA ILE A 12 11.83 26.49 -22.07
C ILE A 12 11.48 25.49 -20.96
N THR A 13 11.07 26.00 -19.80
CA THR A 13 10.48 25.21 -18.72
C THR A 13 8.98 25.46 -18.71
N LEU A 14 8.23 24.39 -18.95
CA LEU A 14 6.77 24.39 -19.04
C LEU A 14 6.18 23.56 -17.92
N THR A 15 5.03 23.99 -17.42
CA THR A 15 4.14 23.15 -16.61
C THR A 15 3.46 22.10 -17.49
N LYS A 16 2.87 21.06 -16.88
CA LYS A 16 2.11 20.04 -17.62
C LYS A 16 1.03 20.66 -18.52
N THR A 17 0.29 21.63 -18.01
CA THR A 17 -0.80 22.29 -18.74
C THR A 17 -0.28 23.11 -19.91
N GLU A 18 0.81 23.86 -19.70
CA GLU A 18 1.45 24.63 -20.77
C GLU A 18 2.02 23.72 -21.86
N LEU A 19 2.63 22.59 -21.47
CA LEU A 19 3.15 21.59 -22.42
C LEU A 19 2.03 20.92 -23.23
N GLN A 20 0.90 20.60 -22.59
CA GLN A 20 -0.28 20.05 -23.27
C GLN A 20 -0.88 21.06 -24.26
N ALA A 21 -1.00 22.33 -23.86
CA ALA A 21 -1.51 23.39 -24.74
C ALA A 21 -0.59 23.59 -25.96
N LEU A 22 0.72 23.57 -25.75
CA LEU A 22 1.70 23.69 -26.82
C LEU A 22 1.65 22.50 -27.78
N LEU A 23 1.51 21.26 -27.27
CA LEU A 23 1.34 20.07 -28.10
C LEU A 23 0.06 20.14 -28.95
N ASN A 24 -1.06 20.57 -28.35
CA ASN A 24 -2.32 20.73 -29.08
C ASN A 24 -2.20 21.79 -30.19
N LEU A 25 -1.54 22.91 -29.91
CA LEU A 25 -1.29 23.96 -30.89
C LEU A 25 -0.34 23.50 -32.02
N ALA A 26 0.70 22.73 -31.68
CA ALA A 26 1.63 22.18 -32.66
C ALA A 26 0.94 21.17 -33.59
N ARG A 27 0.11 20.28 -33.05
CA ARG A 27 -0.70 19.34 -33.84
C ARG A 27 -1.68 20.08 -34.75
N TYR A 28 -2.45 21.01 -34.19
CA TYR A 28 -3.37 21.83 -34.98
C TYR A 28 -2.66 22.57 -36.12
N GLY A 29 -1.50 23.17 -35.86
CA GLY A 29 -0.70 23.84 -36.89
C GLY A 29 -0.20 22.89 -37.99
N ALA A 30 0.22 21.67 -37.62
CA ALA A 30 0.63 20.65 -38.59
C ALA A 30 -0.54 20.19 -39.47
N ASP A 31 -1.72 19.94 -38.90
CA ASP A 31 -2.91 19.54 -39.63
C ASP A 31 -3.36 20.62 -40.64
N GLN A 32 -3.26 21.90 -40.25
CA GLN A 32 -3.58 23.02 -41.13
C GLN A 32 -2.57 23.21 -42.28
N ILE A 33 -1.31 22.82 -42.07
CA ILE A 33 -0.28 22.85 -43.13
C ILE A 33 -0.61 21.84 -44.23
N GLU A 34 -1.13 20.66 -43.87
CA GLU A 34 -1.56 19.66 -44.85
C GLU A 34 -2.85 20.08 -45.57
N ALA A 35 -3.79 20.71 -44.86
CA ALA A 35 -5.06 21.17 -45.42
C ALA A 35 -4.97 22.45 -46.28
N ALA A 36 -3.85 23.17 -46.25
CA ALA A 36 -3.72 24.45 -46.96
C ALA A 36 -3.59 24.28 -48.49
N PRO A 37 -4.33 25.06 -49.31
CA PRO A 37 -4.29 24.97 -50.78
C PRO A 37 -2.92 25.28 -51.40
N HIS A 38 -2.02 25.90 -50.64
CA HIS A 38 -0.67 26.27 -51.05
C HIS A 38 0.43 25.53 -50.28
N SER A 39 0.13 24.34 -49.74
CA SER A 39 1.06 23.55 -48.93
C SER A 39 2.37 23.14 -49.64
N TYR A 40 2.42 23.30 -50.98
CA TYR A 40 3.60 23.14 -51.82
C TYR A 40 4.60 24.31 -51.73
N ILE A 41 4.17 25.47 -51.21
CA ILE A 41 5.03 26.66 -51.01
C ILE A 41 5.86 26.52 -49.73
N LEU A 42 5.44 25.68 -48.78
CA LEU A 42 6.16 25.46 -47.54
C LEU A 42 7.40 24.57 -47.79
N PRO A 43 8.60 24.99 -47.35
CA PRO A 43 9.79 24.16 -47.45
C PRO A 43 9.58 22.79 -46.77
N GLN A 44 9.93 21.69 -47.43
CA GLN A 44 9.83 20.33 -46.86
C GLN A 44 10.49 20.20 -45.47
N ARG A 45 11.54 21.00 -45.24
CA ARG A 45 12.22 21.12 -43.93
C ARG A 45 11.28 21.56 -42.80
N GLN A 46 10.27 22.39 -43.05
CA GLN A 46 9.29 22.81 -42.03
C GLN A 46 8.32 21.70 -41.66
N LYS A 47 7.93 20.84 -42.62
CA LYS A 47 7.10 19.65 -42.35
C LYS A 47 7.84 18.63 -41.48
N ALA A 48 9.12 18.37 -41.78
CA ALA A 48 9.95 17.48 -40.99
C ALA A 48 10.17 18.01 -39.55
N VAL A 49 10.48 19.31 -39.42
CA VAL A 49 10.66 19.94 -38.10
C VAL A 49 9.37 19.91 -37.27
N ALA A 50 8.20 20.05 -37.89
CA ALA A 50 6.92 19.97 -37.18
C ALA A 50 6.70 18.59 -36.55
N ALA A 51 7.00 17.51 -37.28
CA ALA A 51 6.87 16.14 -36.77
C ALA A 51 7.82 15.88 -35.59
N ASP A 52 9.09 16.28 -35.72
CA ASP A 52 10.09 16.12 -34.64
C ASP A 52 9.71 16.92 -33.38
N VAL A 53 9.17 18.13 -33.56
CA VAL A 53 8.69 18.95 -32.44
C VAL A 53 7.49 18.31 -31.75
N ILE A 54 6.49 17.82 -32.50
CA ILE A 54 5.32 17.14 -31.93
C ILE A 54 5.77 15.90 -31.14
N GLN A 55 6.62 15.06 -31.72
CA GLN A 55 7.15 13.87 -31.06
C GLN A 55 7.92 14.22 -29.77
N GLY A 56 8.75 15.26 -29.81
CA GLY A 56 9.48 15.74 -28.63
C GLY A 56 8.54 16.23 -27.51
N LEU A 57 7.46 16.93 -27.86
CA LEU A 57 6.45 17.39 -26.92
C LEU A 57 5.64 16.24 -26.31
N GLU A 58 5.31 15.21 -27.10
CA GLU A 58 4.64 13.99 -26.62
C GLU A 58 5.49 13.21 -25.61
N LEU A 59 6.76 12.96 -25.95
CA LEU A 59 7.70 12.29 -25.06
C LEU A 59 7.92 13.09 -23.77
N GLY A 60 8.05 14.41 -23.89
CA GLY A 60 8.13 15.31 -22.74
C GLY A 60 6.90 15.23 -21.84
N LEU A 61 5.71 15.21 -22.43
CA LEU A 61 4.45 15.13 -21.69
C LEU A 61 4.30 13.79 -20.97
N ALA A 62 4.59 12.68 -21.64
CA ALA A 62 4.58 11.35 -21.05
C ALA A 62 5.57 11.26 -19.87
N SER A 63 6.77 11.82 -20.01
CA SER A 63 7.77 11.87 -18.94
C SER A 63 7.29 12.66 -17.72
N VAL A 64 6.67 13.83 -17.93
CA VAL A 64 6.12 14.64 -16.83
C VAL A 64 4.98 13.92 -16.13
N GLN A 65 4.08 13.28 -16.88
CA GLN A 65 2.97 12.51 -16.32
C GLN A 65 3.48 11.33 -15.49
N TRP A 66 4.48 10.59 -15.99
CA TRP A 66 5.12 9.50 -15.26
C TRP A 66 5.72 9.98 -13.95
N LYS A 67 6.54 11.04 -13.98
CA LYS A 67 7.17 11.59 -12.76
C LYS A 67 6.14 12.08 -11.74
N GLN A 68 5.04 12.67 -12.20
CA GLN A 68 3.94 13.07 -11.31
C GLN A 68 3.23 11.87 -10.69
N ALA A 69 2.94 10.83 -11.48
CA ALA A 69 2.33 9.60 -11.01
C ALA A 69 3.23 8.88 -9.99
N GLU A 70 4.52 8.80 -10.27
CA GLU A 70 5.52 8.23 -9.36
C GLU A 70 5.63 9.03 -8.06
N ALA A 71 5.71 10.36 -8.14
CA ALA A 71 5.75 11.22 -6.96
C ALA A 71 4.47 11.08 -6.11
N LYS A 72 3.30 10.99 -6.75
CA LYS A 72 2.02 10.72 -6.08
C LYS A 72 2.03 9.35 -5.41
N ALA A 73 2.47 8.31 -6.12
CA ALA A 73 2.55 6.95 -5.59
C ALA A 73 3.47 6.86 -4.36
N ARG A 74 4.62 7.55 -4.38
CA ARG A 74 5.55 7.65 -3.25
C ARG A 74 4.92 8.38 -2.06
N ARG A 75 4.19 9.48 -2.30
CA ARG A 75 3.46 10.21 -1.24
C ARG A 75 2.34 9.37 -0.60
N GLU A 76 1.65 8.58 -1.40
CA GLU A 76 0.52 7.76 -0.95
C GLU A 76 0.95 6.40 -0.41
N ALA A 77 2.18 5.95 -0.64
CA ALA A 77 2.71 4.69 -0.13
C ALA A 77 2.61 4.54 1.40
N PRO A 78 3.06 5.51 2.23
CA PRO A 78 2.96 5.36 3.69
C PRO A 78 1.51 5.35 4.19
N LYS A 79 0.62 6.13 3.56
CA LYS A 79 -0.81 6.14 3.91
C LYS A 79 -1.48 4.80 3.60
N ARG A 80 -1.25 4.26 2.40
CA ARG A 80 -1.79 2.95 1.99
C ARG A 80 -1.26 1.83 2.87
N GLU A 81 0.01 1.91 3.28
CA GLU A 81 0.61 0.94 4.19
C GLU A 81 0.05 1.06 5.62
N ALA A 82 -0.17 2.28 6.11
CA ALA A 82 -0.83 2.51 7.40
C ALA A 82 -2.29 2.03 7.39
N GLU A 83 -3.04 2.27 6.31
CA GLU A 83 -4.41 1.77 6.14
C GLU A 83 -4.43 0.24 6.08
N ARG A 84 -3.47 -0.38 5.39
CA ARG A 84 -3.31 -1.83 5.35
C ARG A 84 -3.01 -2.41 6.74
N ARG A 85 -2.12 -1.77 7.51
CA ARG A 85 -1.85 -2.17 8.90
C ARG A 85 -3.08 -1.99 9.79
N ALA A 86 -3.76 -0.85 9.72
CA ALA A 86 -4.98 -0.60 10.49
C ALA A 86 -6.14 -1.57 10.14
N ALA A 87 -6.18 -2.06 8.90
CA ALA A 87 -7.13 -3.10 8.50
C ALA A 87 -6.78 -4.48 9.06
N ARG A 88 -5.49 -4.75 9.32
CA ARG A 88 -4.98 -6.04 9.80
C ARG A 88 -4.72 -6.09 11.30
N GLU A 89 -4.71 -4.96 11.97
CA GLU A 89 -4.47 -4.86 13.41
C GLU A 89 -5.74 -4.42 14.13
N HIS A 90 -5.90 -4.87 15.37
CA HIS A 90 -6.97 -4.45 16.25
C HIS A 90 -6.42 -4.28 17.67
N HIS A 91 -6.77 -3.19 18.35
CA HIS A 91 -6.35 -2.95 19.72
C HIS A 91 -7.57 -2.64 20.58
N ALA A 92 -7.68 -3.31 21.71
CA ALA A 92 -8.75 -3.13 22.68
C ALA A 92 -8.21 -3.26 24.11
N ARG A 93 -9.00 -2.77 25.07
CA ARG A 93 -8.76 -2.99 26.50
C ARG A 93 -9.99 -3.66 27.10
N ILE A 94 -9.83 -4.87 27.63
CA ILE A 94 -10.91 -5.74 28.08
C ILE A 94 -10.55 -6.22 29.49
N ASP A 95 -11.42 -5.96 30.47
CA ASP A 95 -11.25 -6.38 31.88
C ASP A 95 -9.88 -6.00 32.48
N GLY A 96 -9.33 -4.85 32.06
CA GLY A 96 -8.02 -4.35 32.49
C GLY A 96 -6.83 -4.93 31.73
N TYR A 97 -7.04 -5.90 30.83
CA TYR A 97 -6.03 -6.46 29.94
C TYR A 97 -5.95 -5.67 28.63
N ALA A 98 -4.73 -5.49 28.11
CA ALA A 98 -4.49 -5.05 26.74
C ALA A 98 -4.66 -6.25 25.80
N VAL A 99 -5.47 -6.07 24.76
CA VAL A 99 -5.73 -7.08 23.73
C VAL A 99 -5.30 -6.52 22.39
N TRP A 100 -4.42 -7.23 21.71
CA TRP A 100 -3.98 -6.93 20.35
C TRP A 100 -4.35 -8.07 19.43
N GLY A 101 -4.94 -7.77 18.27
CA GLY A 101 -5.34 -8.75 17.27
C GLY A 101 -4.59 -8.51 15.96
N MET A 102 -4.17 -9.58 15.29
CA MET A 102 -3.63 -9.56 13.94
C MET A 102 -4.43 -10.49 13.02
N LEU A 103 -4.97 -9.95 11.93
CA LEU A 103 -5.70 -10.70 10.91
C LEU A 103 -4.70 -11.34 9.94
N GLY A 104 -4.83 -12.65 9.75
CA GLY A 104 -3.93 -13.39 8.87
C GLY A 104 -4.30 -14.86 8.73
N ASP A 105 -3.35 -15.61 8.20
CA ASP A 105 -3.40 -17.08 8.09
C ASP A 105 -2.44 -17.65 9.14
N TRP A 106 -2.91 -18.58 9.94
CA TRP A 106 -2.20 -19.08 11.11
C TRP A 106 -2.14 -20.60 11.10
N ALA A 107 -0.98 -21.14 11.41
CA ALA A 107 -0.77 -22.57 11.56
C ALA A 107 -0.42 -22.91 13.02
N ASP A 108 -1.05 -23.92 13.58
CA ASP A 108 -0.67 -24.45 14.89
C ASP A 108 0.56 -25.35 14.74
N LEU A 109 1.63 -24.97 15.44
CA LEU A 109 2.90 -25.69 15.48
C LEU A 109 3.03 -26.59 16.73
N SER A 110 2.08 -26.54 17.65
CA SER A 110 2.12 -27.33 18.88
C SER A 110 2.03 -28.82 18.59
N ASN A 111 2.75 -29.64 19.37
CA ASN A 111 2.60 -31.09 19.41
C ASN A 111 1.62 -31.56 20.50
N ASP A 112 1.27 -30.68 21.42
CA ASP A 112 0.41 -30.94 22.56
C ASP A 112 -1.03 -30.56 22.19
N PRO A 113 -2.02 -31.48 22.24
CA PRO A 113 -3.41 -31.18 21.89
C PRO A 113 -4.06 -30.17 22.85
N ASP A 114 -3.54 -30.02 24.06
CA ASP A 114 -4.05 -29.10 25.06
C ASP A 114 -3.43 -27.69 24.95
N ARG A 115 -2.44 -27.50 24.06
CA ARG A 115 -1.75 -26.23 23.84
C ARG A 115 -1.73 -25.87 22.37
N ARG A 116 -1.95 -24.59 22.08
CA ARG A 116 -1.86 -24.05 20.72
C ARG A 116 -0.66 -23.12 20.60
N GLN A 117 0.12 -23.30 19.54
CA GLN A 117 1.26 -22.45 19.19
C GLN A 117 1.10 -21.94 17.77
N TRP A 118 0.28 -20.90 17.63
CA TRP A 118 0.01 -20.28 16.34
C TRP A 118 1.20 -19.51 15.80
N ALA A 119 1.57 -19.79 14.56
CA ALA A 119 2.55 -19.05 13.78
C ALA A 119 1.92 -18.44 12.54
N ASP A 120 2.39 -17.24 12.16
CA ASP A 120 1.94 -16.52 10.98
C ASP A 120 2.43 -17.23 9.71
N MET A 121 1.51 -17.63 8.85
CA MET A 121 1.82 -18.28 7.57
C MET A 121 2.38 -17.32 6.51
N PHE A 122 2.33 -16.00 6.73
CA PHE A 122 3.02 -15.04 5.86
C PHE A 122 4.54 -15.08 6.05
N HIS A 123 5.03 -15.56 7.20
CA HIS A 123 6.46 -15.70 7.42
C HIS A 123 7.02 -16.88 6.60
N PRO A 124 8.08 -16.67 5.79
CA PRO A 124 8.57 -17.68 4.84
C PRO A 124 9.07 -18.97 5.51
N ASP A 125 9.50 -18.86 6.77
CA ASP A 125 9.99 -20.01 7.55
C ASP A 125 8.88 -20.80 8.25
N THR A 126 7.64 -20.32 8.24
CA THR A 126 6.51 -21.05 8.84
C THR A 126 6.18 -22.26 7.99
N LYS A 127 6.48 -23.44 8.52
CA LYS A 127 6.10 -24.73 7.92
C LYS A 127 4.99 -25.36 8.76
N PRO A 128 3.74 -25.33 8.29
CA PRO A 128 2.64 -26.02 8.96
C PRO A 128 2.96 -27.51 9.12
N ARG A 129 2.53 -28.09 10.23
CA ARG A 129 2.60 -29.54 10.42
C ARG A 129 1.59 -30.22 9.49
N GLU A 130 1.89 -31.43 9.04
CA GLU A 130 0.98 -32.19 8.15
C GLU A 130 -0.41 -32.42 8.77
N GLN A 131 -0.48 -32.60 10.09
CA GLN A 131 -1.72 -32.77 10.86
C GLN A 131 -2.02 -31.58 11.79
N GLY A 132 -1.34 -30.43 11.58
CA GLY A 132 -1.58 -29.23 12.37
C GLY A 132 -2.84 -28.51 11.93
N GLU A 133 -3.53 -27.84 12.87
CA GLU A 133 -4.65 -26.98 12.52
C GLU A 133 -4.15 -25.77 11.73
N VAL A 134 -4.82 -25.45 10.62
CA VAL A 134 -4.57 -24.24 9.83
C VAL A 134 -5.86 -23.44 9.79
N ARG A 135 -5.79 -22.18 10.22
CA ARG A 135 -6.89 -21.23 10.11
C ARG A 135 -6.53 -20.11 9.17
N ARG A 136 -7.41 -19.81 8.23
CA ARG A 136 -7.18 -18.79 7.22
C ARG A 136 -8.12 -17.62 7.42
N ASN A 137 -7.60 -16.42 7.20
CA ASN A 137 -8.35 -15.19 7.32
C ASN A 137 -9.05 -15.06 8.68
N VAL A 138 -8.30 -15.27 9.76
CA VAL A 138 -8.78 -15.16 11.15
C VAL A 138 -7.89 -14.22 11.96
N TRP A 139 -8.43 -13.69 13.04
CA TRP A 139 -7.67 -12.90 14.01
C TRP A 139 -6.93 -13.79 15.01
N ARG A 140 -5.61 -13.61 15.12
CA ARG A 140 -4.79 -14.07 16.24
C ARG A 140 -4.76 -12.98 17.30
N ILE A 141 -5.13 -13.30 18.54
CA ILE A 141 -5.15 -12.32 19.64
C ILE A 141 -4.02 -12.53 20.64
N PHE A 142 -3.38 -11.45 21.07
CA PHE A 142 -2.33 -11.41 22.08
C PHE A 142 -2.88 -10.64 23.26
N ILE A 143 -2.72 -11.17 24.47
CA ILE A 143 -3.34 -10.60 25.67
C ILE A 143 -2.27 -10.41 26.72
N SER A 144 -2.20 -9.22 27.29
CA SER A 144 -1.30 -8.89 28.39
C SER A 144 -1.95 -7.99 29.43
N LYS A 145 -1.42 -8.00 30.65
CA LYS A 145 -1.80 -7.10 31.74
C LYS A 145 -0.54 -6.59 32.44
N GLY A 146 -0.67 -5.42 33.06
CA GLY A 146 0.46 -4.76 33.71
C GLY A 146 1.37 -4.02 32.72
N SER A 147 2.47 -3.50 33.23
CA SER A 147 3.52 -2.86 32.45
C SER A 147 4.76 -3.73 32.47
N ALA A 148 5.46 -3.87 31.34
CA ALA A 148 6.74 -4.60 31.30
C ALA A 148 7.81 -4.03 32.25
N ALA A 149 7.60 -2.82 32.78
CA ALA A 149 8.48 -2.17 33.76
C ALA A 149 8.11 -2.48 35.24
N LEU A 150 7.03 -3.23 35.47
CA LEU A 150 6.53 -3.60 36.80
C LEU A 150 6.45 -5.13 36.91
N ASP A 151 6.58 -5.65 38.14
CA ASP A 151 6.50 -7.09 38.42
C ASP A 151 5.09 -7.69 38.22
N ASP A 152 4.10 -6.88 37.82
CA ASP A 152 2.72 -7.28 37.56
C ASP A 152 2.45 -7.65 36.09
N PHE A 153 3.50 -7.76 35.27
CA PHE A 153 3.36 -8.09 33.85
C PHE A 153 2.97 -9.56 33.63
N VAL A 154 1.81 -9.76 33.02
CA VAL A 154 1.30 -11.09 32.64
C VAL A 154 1.06 -11.12 31.15
N VAL A 155 1.52 -12.18 30.47
CA VAL A 155 1.18 -12.49 29.08
C VAL A 155 0.41 -13.79 29.06
N LEU A 156 -0.80 -13.76 28.51
CA LEU A 156 -1.60 -14.97 28.34
C LEU A 156 -1.32 -15.57 26.97
N SER A 157 -1.29 -16.91 26.90
CA SER A 157 -1.31 -17.64 25.64
C SER A 157 -2.64 -17.35 24.95
N GLY A 158 -2.66 -16.35 24.06
CA GLY A 158 -3.85 -16.05 23.29
C GLY A 158 -4.19 -17.17 22.30
N ASP A 159 -5.31 -17.03 21.59
CA ASP A 159 -5.74 -17.98 20.55
C ASP A 159 -6.12 -17.27 19.23
N CYS A 160 -6.61 -18.03 18.26
CA CYS A 160 -7.24 -17.54 17.04
C CYS A 160 -8.76 -17.54 17.18
N THR A 161 -9.39 -16.56 16.55
CA THR A 161 -10.84 -16.54 16.26
C THR A 161 -11.20 -17.64 15.24
N GLU A 162 -12.50 -17.88 15.06
CA GLU A 162 -13.00 -18.83 14.06
C GLU A 162 -13.19 -18.15 12.70
N THR A 163 -13.48 -16.85 12.70
CA THR A 163 -13.69 -16.07 11.47
C THR A 163 -12.91 -14.74 11.47
N ALA A 164 -13.07 -13.98 10.39
CA ALA A 164 -12.56 -12.61 10.29
C ALA A 164 -13.42 -11.58 11.05
N ASP A 165 -14.51 -11.98 11.72
CA ASP A 165 -15.36 -11.06 12.46
C ASP A 165 -14.62 -10.50 13.69
N ARG A 166 -14.52 -9.17 13.74
CA ARG A 166 -13.90 -8.46 14.88
C ARG A 166 -14.66 -8.68 16.18
N ALA A 167 -15.97 -8.94 16.14
CA ALA A 167 -16.75 -9.17 17.36
C ALA A 167 -16.30 -10.42 18.13
N GLU A 168 -15.70 -11.41 17.44
CA GLU A 168 -15.17 -12.62 18.09
C GLU A 168 -13.95 -12.36 18.96
N ILE A 169 -13.18 -11.28 18.68
CA ILE A 169 -11.97 -10.93 19.45
C ILE A 169 -12.31 -10.72 20.92
N GLU A 170 -13.38 -9.98 21.19
CA GLU A 170 -13.78 -9.67 22.56
C GLU A 170 -14.24 -10.93 23.30
N GLN A 171 -15.08 -11.75 22.66
CA GLN A 171 -15.57 -13.00 23.23
C GLN A 171 -14.43 -13.97 23.55
N LEU A 172 -13.48 -14.10 22.63
CA LEU A 172 -12.31 -14.95 22.80
C LEU A 172 -11.39 -14.43 23.93
N ALA A 173 -11.13 -13.13 23.95
CA ALA A 173 -10.30 -12.51 24.99
C ALA A 173 -10.88 -12.74 26.40
N ARG A 174 -12.18 -12.47 26.58
CA ARG A 174 -12.86 -12.70 27.87
C ARG A 174 -12.79 -14.16 28.30
N ARG A 175 -12.94 -15.11 27.38
CA ARG A 175 -12.84 -16.55 27.67
C ARG A 175 -11.43 -16.93 28.18
N ILE A 176 -10.39 -16.40 27.54
CA ILE A 176 -8.99 -16.68 27.91
C ILE A 176 -8.66 -16.02 29.27
N ILE A 177 -9.09 -14.78 29.48
CA ILE A 177 -8.91 -14.07 30.76
C ILE A 177 -9.62 -14.82 31.89
N ALA A 178 -10.88 -15.21 31.70
CA ALA A 178 -11.65 -15.94 32.71
C ALA A 178 -10.99 -17.29 33.07
N ARG A 179 -10.43 -18.02 32.10
CA ARG A 179 -9.70 -19.27 32.37
C ARG A 179 -8.42 -19.04 33.17
N HIS A 180 -7.76 -17.89 32.98
CA HIS A 180 -6.58 -17.53 33.77
C HIS A 180 -6.95 -17.11 35.20
N GLU A 181 -8.05 -16.39 35.38
CA GLU A 181 -8.52 -15.91 36.69
C GLU A 181 -9.20 -17.01 37.52
N ALA A 182 -9.69 -18.08 36.90
CA ALA A 182 -10.25 -19.25 37.58
C ALA A 182 -9.21 -20.38 37.64
N PRO A 183 -8.35 -20.46 38.69
CA PRO A 183 -7.46 -21.59 38.84
C PRO A 183 -8.30 -22.85 39.08
N ASN A 184 -7.96 -23.94 38.38
CA ASN A 184 -8.58 -25.26 38.59
C ASN A 184 -8.71 -25.57 40.09
N PRO A 185 -9.86 -26.08 40.58
CA PRO A 185 -9.92 -26.64 41.91
C PRO A 185 -8.96 -27.84 41.95
N SER A 186 -7.94 -27.72 42.79
CA SER A 186 -7.03 -28.78 43.22
C SER A 186 -7.75 -30.01 43.73
#